data_AF-A0A1J4JKR1-F1
#
_entry.id   AF-A0A1J4JKR1-F1
#
_cell.length_a   1.000
_cell.length_b   1.000
_cell.length_c   1.000
_cell.angle_alpha   90.00
_cell.angle_beta   90.00
_cell.angle_gamma   90.00
#
_symmetry.space_group_name_H-M   'P 1'
#
loop_
_entity.id
_entity.type
_entity.pdbx_description
1 polymer ?
#
loop_
_entity_poly.entity_id
_entity_poly.type
_entity_poly.pdbx_seq_one_letter_code
_entity_poly.pdbx_strand_id
1 'polypeptide(L)' 'MPPSIPLSKKIAATTVKTKKSVKKNDAYHDPRFNKLKKLHTGYKTLSMVAKKVISAAGEVLGV' A
#
# COMPACT_ATOMS: atom_id res chain seq x y z
N MET A 1 -17.51 1.86 -4.71
CA MET A 1 -16.09 1.42 -4.67
C MET A 1 -16.09 -0.10 -4.73
N PRO A 2 -15.22 -0.76 -5.51
CA PRO A 2 -15.21 -2.22 -5.54
C PRO A 2 -14.83 -2.80 -4.16
N PRO A 3 -15.42 -3.92 -3.75
CA PRO A 3 -15.17 -4.56 -2.46
C PRO A 3 -13.73 -5.08 -2.33
N SER A 4 -13.06 -5.32 -3.47
CA SER A 4 -11.69 -5.78 -3.54
C SER A 4 -10.85 -4.91 -4.45
N ILE A 5 -9.54 -4.91 -4.21
CA ILE A 5 -8.56 -4.23 -5.03
C ILE A 5 -7.59 -5.28 -5.56
N PRO A 6 -7.36 -5.35 -6.87
CA PRO A 6 -6.42 -6.31 -7.44
C PRO A 6 -5.00 -6.13 -6.88
N LEU A 7 -4.34 -7.26 -6.62
CA LEU A 7 -2.95 -7.32 -6.13
C LEU A 7 -1.91 -6.99 -7.23
N SER A 8 -2.28 -6.23 -8.24
CA SER A 8 -1.46 -6.00 -9.43
C SER A 8 -0.64 -4.71 -9.37
N LYS A 9 -1.21 -3.58 -8.91
CA LYS A 9 -0.62 -2.24 -9.14
C LYS A 9 -0.69 -1.23 -7.97
N LYS A 10 -0.74 -1.67 -6.71
CA LYS A 10 -0.76 -0.76 -5.54
C LYS A 10 0.39 -1.00 -4.58
N ILE A 11 0.66 -0.02 -3.72
CA ILE A 11 1.75 -0.08 -2.72
C ILE A 11 1.65 -1.35 -1.86
N ALA A 12 0.45 -1.73 -1.43
CA ALA A 12 0.23 -3.00 -0.70
C ALA A 12 0.65 -4.24 -1.51
N ALA A 13 0.29 -4.29 -2.79
CA ALA A 13 0.67 -5.38 -3.67
C ALA A 13 2.19 -5.48 -3.89
N THR A 14 2.87 -4.34 -3.99
CA THR A 14 4.33 -4.30 -4.08
C THR A 14 4.97 -4.88 -2.83
N THR A 15 4.49 -4.53 -1.64
CA THR A 15 5.03 -5.04 -0.37
C THR A 15 4.92 -6.57 -0.27
N VAL A 16 3.79 -7.14 -0.72
CA VAL A 16 3.61 -8.61 -0.76
C VAL A 16 4.58 -9.26 -1.75
N LYS A 17 4.59 -8.78 -3.01
CA LYS A 17 5.38 -9.39 -4.10
C LYS A 17 6.89 -9.27 -3.91
N THR A 18 7.38 -8.10 -3.51
CA THR A 18 8.82 -7.83 -3.43
C THR A 18 9.43 -8.28 -2.11
N LYS A 19 8.61 -8.67 -1.12
CA LYS A 19 9.02 -8.91 0.27
C LYS A 19 9.75 -7.72 0.92
N LYS A 20 9.73 -6.53 0.31
CA LYS A 20 10.36 -5.31 0.83
C LYS A 20 9.32 -4.38 1.44
N SER A 21 9.68 -3.75 2.56
CA SER A 21 8.89 -2.66 3.13
C SER A 21 8.95 -1.44 2.22
N VAL A 22 7.83 -0.78 1.99
CA VAL A 22 7.78 0.48 1.25
C VAL A 22 7.68 1.61 2.26
N LYS A 23 8.68 2.48 2.31
CA LYS A 23 8.64 3.75 3.05
C LYS A 23 8.67 4.88 2.04
N LYS A 24 7.64 5.73 2.06
CA LYS A 24 7.56 6.89 1.19
C LYS A 24 7.26 8.13 2.04
N ASN A 25 8.19 9.08 2.03
CA ASN A 25 8.03 10.34 2.74
C ASN A 25 7.08 11.30 2.02
N ASP A 26 6.93 11.13 0.71
CA ASP A 26 5.91 11.80 -0.10
C ASP A 26 5.11 10.77 -0.90
N ALA A 27 3.94 10.42 -0.38
CA ALA A 27 3.05 9.44 -0.99
C ALA A 27 2.52 9.88 -2.36
N TYR A 28 2.41 11.18 -2.63
CA TYR A 28 1.89 11.68 -3.92
C TYR A 28 2.92 11.60 -5.05
N HIS A 29 4.21 11.48 -4.73
CA HIS A 29 5.25 11.22 -5.73
C HIS A 29 5.39 9.72 -6.07
N ASP A 30 4.65 8.83 -5.41
CA ASP A 30 4.63 7.42 -5.78
C ASP A 30 3.50 7.13 -6.80
N PRO A 31 3.82 6.64 -8.01
CA PRO A 31 2.81 6.33 -9.03
C PRO A 31 1.87 5.19 -8.63
N ARG A 32 2.21 4.41 -7.59
CA ARG A 32 1.39 3.32 -7.05
C ARG A 32 0.42 3.80 -5.97
N PHE A 33 0.48 5.08 -5.58
CA PHE A 33 -0.42 5.70 -4.64
C PHE A 33 -1.69 6.22 -5.32
N ASN A 34 -2.85 5.80 -4.83
CA ASN A 34 -4.13 6.23 -5.38
C ASN A 34 -4.56 7.58 -4.81
N LYS A 35 -4.24 8.67 -5.53
CA LYS A 35 -4.55 10.05 -5.15
C LYS A 35 -6.06 10.35 -5.13
N LEU A 36 -6.82 9.74 -6.04
CA LEU A 36 -8.26 10.02 -6.23
C LEU A 36 -9.13 9.71 -5.01
N LYS A 37 -8.75 8.69 -4.22
CA LYS A 37 -9.51 8.26 -3.03
C LYS A 37 -9.45 9.27 -1.89
N LYS A 38 -8.37 10.03 -1.80
CA LYS A 38 -8.09 10.96 -0.69
C LYS A 38 -8.69 12.33 -0.93
N LEU A 39 -8.92 12.70 -2.19
CA LEU A 39 -9.55 13.97 -2.56
C LEU A 39 -11.00 14.07 -2.05
N HIS A 40 -11.71 12.93 -1.98
CA HIS A 40 -13.10 12.88 -1.54
C HIS A 40 -13.29 12.87 -0.01
N THR A 41 -12.23 12.55 0.76
CA THR A 41 -12.33 12.42 2.22
C THR A 41 -11.72 13.59 2.98
N GLY A 42 -11.13 14.57 2.29
CA GLY A 42 -10.46 15.73 2.91
C GLY A 42 -9.11 15.41 3.58
N TYR A 43 -8.70 14.14 3.62
CA TYR A 43 -7.44 13.74 4.26
C TYR A 43 -6.27 13.79 3.28
N LYS A 44 -5.19 14.50 3.65
CA LYS A 44 -3.91 14.48 2.93
C LYS A 44 -2.95 13.48 3.58
N THR A 45 -2.53 12.46 2.82
CA THR A 45 -1.48 11.53 3.28
C THR A 45 -0.12 12.04 2.81
N LEU A 46 0.67 12.58 3.73
CA LEU A 46 2.01 13.09 3.42
C LEU A 46 2.99 11.95 3.24
N SER A 47 3.18 11.15 4.30
CA SER A 47 4.07 9.99 4.31
C SER A 47 3.29 8.71 4.56
N MET A 48 3.85 7.58 4.12
CA MET A 48 3.26 6.26 4.32
C MET A 48 4.35 5.19 4.43
N VAL A 49 4.10 4.21 5.30
CA VAL A 49 4.86 2.98 5.40
C VAL A 49 3.92 1.81 5.18
N ALA A 50 4.31 0.86 4.32
CA ALA A 50 3.59 -0.38 4.09
C ALA A 50 4.54 -1.56 4.33
N LYS A 51 4.18 -2.42 5.27
CA LYS A 51 4.94 -3.62 5.63
C LYS A 51 3.99 -4.79 5.73
N LYS A 52 4.43 -5.95 5.26
CA LYS A 52 3.65 -7.18 5.35
C LYS A 52 3.76 -7.79 6.74
N VAL A 53 2.64 -8.32 7.22
CA VAL A 53 2.58 -9.20 8.38
C VAL A 53 2.81 -10.62 7.88
N ILE A 54 3.77 -11.31 8.49
CA ILE A 54 4.11 -12.69 8.15
C ILE A 54 3.91 -13.60 9.36
N SER A 55 3.46 -14.83 9.13
CA SER A 55 3.38 -15.86 10.16
C SER A 55 4.79 -16.38 10.50
N ALA A 56 4.90 -17.12 11.60
CA ALA A 56 6.14 -17.82 11.95
C ALA A 56 6.56 -18.83 10.87
N ALA A 57 5.60 -19.38 10.11
CA ALA A 57 5.85 -20.27 8.97
C ALA A 57 6.28 -19.52 7.68
N GLY A 58 6.34 -18.19 7.71
CA GLY A 58 6.77 -17.36 6.58
C GLY A 58 5.67 -16.99 5.58
N GLU A 59 4.41 -17.32 5.87
CA GLU A 59 3.26 -16.99 5.04
C GLU A 59 2.84 -15.53 5.22
N VAL A 60 2.30 -14.91 4.17
CA VAL A 60 1.83 -13.51 4.24
C VAL A 60 0.40 -13.49 4.75
N LEU A 61 0.21 -12.91 5.94
CA LEU A 61 -1.10 -12.77 6.58
C LEU A 61 -1.83 -11.51 6.11
N GLY A 62 -1.10 -10.47 5.73
CA GLY A 62 -1.68 -9.19 5.28
C GLY A 62 -0.64 -8.08 5.10
N VAL A 63 -1.13 -6.90 4.73
CA VAL A 63 -0.38 -5.62 4.63
C VAL A 63 -1.27 -4.49 5.14
#